data_AF-A0A3M7R0N2-F1
#
_entry.id   AF-A0A3M7R0N2-F1
#
_cell.length_a   1.000
_cell.length_b   1.000
_cell.length_c   1.000
_cell.angle_alpha   90.00
_cell.angle_beta   90.00
_cell.angle_gamma   90.00
#
_symmetry.space_group_name_H-M   'P 1'
#
loop_
_entity.id
_entity.type
_entity.pdbx_description
1 polymer ?
#
loop_
_entity_poly.entity_id
_entity_poly.type
_entity_poly.pdbx_seq_one_letter_code
_entity_poly.pdbx_strand_id
1 'polypeptide(L)'
;MQFKISNYFGFEIFISNKLENVVNCLGSLQISETFLNFAKLGLFDIGNPLFLVMLFITMSITLSTDYYNQLINKLNQLNFDVIFKNYSLEKLKLKDQLLARELKIKDFEKRLFEQGCYVNPCGQISNKLKFLYDRKILSGDSVKIKLTADGTILSRTTKVINFCFNVINEGQKTAGVNGVYPLGIFRVEKEDYESVKTWLRALWDEIKTMTTFSFQNKIISIVYYFSSDWKMMSIVLGLYSAFSNFPCLRCECPKEQLFSTQISKKRSNEKGSEIIKKSKKNSKFLHLGYKVEPVLPEMPFKNFIIDSLHLFLRISDTLFELLIHDLCRIDKFSDSSIFNENKHCELNKMPAGIQKMIDFNQKNLSV
;
A
#
# COMPACT_ATOMS: atom_id res chain seq x y z
N MET A 1 36.40 -3.08 30.47
CA MET A 1 35.23 -2.60 31.23
C MET A 1 34.11 -3.60 31.00
N GLN A 2 33.72 -4.30 32.05
CA GLN A 2 32.85 -5.49 32.01
C GLN A 2 31.38 -5.10 31.79
N PHE A 3 30.69 -5.80 30.88
CA PHE A 3 29.27 -6.09 31.07
C PHE A 3 29.11 -7.59 31.22
N LYS A 4 28.70 -7.96 32.43
CA LYS A 4 28.35 -9.29 32.89
C LYS A 4 26.85 -9.42 32.66
N ILE A 5 26.41 -10.34 31.80
CA ILE A 5 25.06 -10.89 31.85
C ILE A 5 25.21 -12.40 31.89
N SER A 6 24.95 -12.95 33.06
CA SER A 6 24.93 -14.36 33.36
C SER A 6 23.62 -15.01 32.91
N ASN A 7 23.77 -16.13 32.19
CA ASN A 7 22.97 -17.36 32.16
C ASN A 7 21.52 -17.32 31.66
N TYR A 8 21.28 -17.96 30.51
CA TYR A 8 20.55 -19.25 30.45
C TYR A 8 21.11 -20.09 29.29
N PHE A 9 21.46 -21.35 29.58
CA PHE A 9 22.11 -22.36 28.72
C PHE A 9 23.59 -22.16 28.39
N GLY A 10 24.44 -22.83 29.16
CA GLY A 10 25.86 -22.97 28.88
C GLY A 10 26.10 -23.92 27.71
N PHE A 11 26.72 -23.39 26.65
CA PHE A 11 27.50 -24.15 25.68
C PHE A 11 28.65 -23.24 25.21
N GLU A 12 29.88 -23.55 25.61
CA GLU A 12 31.07 -23.01 24.94
C GLU A 12 31.22 -23.75 23.61
N ILE A 13 31.15 -23.04 22.49
CA ILE A 13 31.41 -23.61 21.16
C ILE A 13 32.76 -23.09 20.66
N PHE A 14 33.69 -24.01 20.48
CA PHE A 14 34.96 -23.79 19.78
C PHE A 14 34.70 -23.50 18.29
N ILE A 15 35.13 -22.33 17.81
CA ILE A 15 35.11 -21.99 16.38
C ILE A 15 36.37 -22.58 15.74
N SER A 16 36.22 -23.50 14.77
CA SER A 16 37.35 -24.00 13.98
C SER A 16 37.69 -23.06 12.81
N ASN A 17 38.97 -22.99 12.43
CA ASN A 17 39.51 -22.14 11.34
C ASN A 17 38.81 -22.31 9.96
N LYS A 18 37.99 -23.35 9.75
CA LYS A 18 37.21 -23.52 8.50
C LYS A 18 35.98 -22.59 8.42
N LEU A 19 35.41 -22.18 9.56
CA LEU A 19 34.27 -21.26 9.61
C LEU A 19 34.66 -19.82 9.25
N GLU A 20 35.89 -19.42 9.58
CA GLU A 20 36.39 -18.07 9.32
C GLU A 20 36.46 -17.76 7.82
N ASN A 21 36.82 -18.75 6.99
CA ASN A 21 36.86 -18.59 5.53
C ASN A 21 35.46 -18.45 4.90
N VAL A 22 34.45 -19.14 5.46
CA VAL A 22 33.06 -19.05 4.99
C VAL A 22 32.46 -17.69 5.40
N VAL A 23 32.69 -17.26 6.64
CA VAL A 23 32.23 -15.96 7.14
C VAL A 23 32.90 -14.81 6.40
N ASN A 24 34.18 -14.92 6.05
CA ASN A 24 34.89 -13.91 5.25
C ASN A 24 34.37 -13.85 3.81
N CYS A 25 34.01 -14.99 3.19
CA CYS A 25 33.33 -14.99 1.90
C CYS A 25 31.94 -14.33 1.98
N LEU A 26 31.16 -14.62 3.01
CA LEU A 26 29.82 -14.04 3.21
C LEU A 26 29.86 -12.55 3.56
N GLY A 27 30.88 -12.09 4.29
CA GLY A 27 31.12 -10.68 4.56
C GLY A 27 31.44 -9.87 3.30
N SER A 28 32.05 -10.49 2.29
CA SER A 28 32.29 -9.85 0.98
C SER A 28 31.05 -9.75 0.09
N LEU A 29 29.95 -10.42 0.45
CA LEU A 29 28.71 -10.52 -0.33
C LEU A 29 27.59 -9.55 0.14
N GLN A 30 27.88 -8.59 1.03
CA GLN A 30 26.89 -7.64 1.62
C GLN A 30 25.59 -8.30 2.10
N ILE A 31 25.68 -9.51 2.65
CA ILE A 31 24.56 -10.13 3.34
C ILE A 31 24.33 -9.34 4.63
N SER A 32 23.05 -9.08 4.98
CA SER A 32 22.72 -8.19 6.10
C SER A 32 23.48 -8.58 7.37
N GLU A 33 23.98 -7.57 8.08
CA GLU A 33 24.77 -7.72 9.32
C GLU A 33 24.02 -8.57 10.36
N THR A 34 22.69 -8.56 10.32
CA THR A 34 21.79 -9.40 11.12
C THR A 34 22.03 -10.89 10.87
N PHE A 35 22.21 -11.31 9.61
CA PHE A 35 22.42 -12.71 9.24
C PHE A 35 23.80 -13.22 9.68
N LEU A 36 24.82 -12.35 9.57
CA LEU A 36 26.17 -12.63 10.05
C LEU A 36 26.19 -12.77 11.59
N ASN A 37 25.41 -11.95 12.29
CA ASN A 37 25.27 -12.00 13.75
C ASN A 37 24.54 -13.26 14.21
N PHE A 38 23.52 -13.72 13.48
CA PHE A 38 22.85 -14.99 13.78
C PHE A 38 23.76 -16.21 13.61
N ALA A 39 24.63 -16.22 12.60
CA ALA A 39 25.63 -17.27 12.40
C ALA A 39 26.72 -17.27 13.49
N LYS A 40 27.17 -16.08 13.93
CA LYS A 40 28.15 -15.92 15.02
C LYS A 40 27.61 -16.34 16.39
N LEU A 41 26.30 -16.29 16.60
CA LEU A 41 25.63 -16.71 17.84
C LEU A 41 25.41 -18.24 17.95
N GLY A 42 25.90 -19.04 16.99
CA GLY A 42 25.81 -20.50 17.04
C GLY A 42 24.38 -21.04 16.89
N LEU A 43 23.42 -20.22 16.48
CA LEU A 43 22.00 -20.58 16.35
C LEU A 43 21.69 -21.45 15.11
N PHE A 44 22.68 -21.69 14.25
CA PHE A 44 22.53 -22.48 13.03
C PHE A 44 23.72 -23.41 12.84
N ASP A 45 23.44 -24.70 12.67
CA ASP A 45 24.44 -25.70 12.31
C ASP A 45 24.71 -25.65 10.79
N ILE A 46 25.82 -25.03 10.42
CA ILE A 46 26.25 -24.89 9.02
C ILE A 46 26.68 -26.24 8.42
N GLY A 47 26.92 -27.26 9.25
CA GLY A 47 27.12 -28.64 8.81
C GLY A 47 25.83 -29.33 8.39
N ASN A 48 24.66 -28.75 8.67
CA ASN A 48 23.37 -29.32 8.33
C ASN A 48 23.01 -29.05 6.85
N PRO A 49 22.91 -30.07 5.99
CA PRO A 49 22.59 -29.91 4.57
C PRO A 49 21.24 -29.23 4.34
N LEU A 50 20.28 -29.40 5.26
CA LEU A 50 18.97 -28.75 5.19
C LEU A 50 19.07 -27.23 5.39
N PHE A 51 20.01 -26.78 6.22
CA PHE A 51 20.27 -25.35 6.41
C PHE A 51 20.93 -24.75 5.17
N LEU A 52 21.87 -25.45 4.55
CA LEU A 52 22.47 -25.02 3.28
C LEU A 52 21.43 -24.97 2.15
N VAL A 53 20.51 -25.94 2.09
CA VAL A 53 19.37 -25.94 1.14
C VAL A 53 18.41 -24.80 1.46
N MET A 54 18.08 -24.53 2.72
CA MET A 54 17.25 -23.39 3.10
C MET A 54 17.94 -22.05 2.79
N LEU A 55 19.24 -21.93 3.03
CA LEU A 55 20.03 -20.77 2.67
C LEU A 55 20.04 -20.59 1.14
N PHE A 56 20.22 -21.69 0.38
CA PHE A 56 20.14 -21.68 -1.07
C PHE A 56 18.75 -21.24 -1.54
N ILE A 57 17.66 -21.79 -0.98
CA ILE A 57 16.29 -21.42 -1.33
C ILE A 57 16.04 -19.95 -1.01
N THR A 58 16.46 -19.48 0.16
CA THR A 58 16.25 -18.09 0.63
C THR A 58 17.07 -17.09 -0.20
N MET A 59 18.29 -17.47 -0.61
CA MET A 59 19.15 -16.66 -1.50
C MET A 59 18.70 -16.74 -2.96
N SER A 60 18.13 -17.86 -3.41
CA SER A 60 17.51 -18.03 -4.73
C SER A 60 16.18 -17.27 -4.88
N ILE A 61 15.62 -16.78 -3.77
CA ILE A 61 14.42 -15.94 -3.75
C ILE A 61 14.78 -14.45 -3.82
N THR A 62 16.01 -14.05 -3.45
CA THR A 62 16.38 -12.64 -3.22
C THR A 62 17.43 -12.06 -4.18
N LEU A 63 18.21 -12.87 -4.89
CA LEU A 63 19.34 -12.38 -5.71
C LEU A 63 19.04 -12.32 -7.21
N SER A 64 19.65 -11.35 -7.91
CA SER A 64 19.59 -11.25 -9.37
C SER A 64 20.34 -12.40 -10.06
N THR A 65 19.93 -12.74 -11.29
CA THR A 65 20.43 -13.90 -12.06
C THR A 65 21.95 -13.87 -12.25
N ASP A 66 22.55 -12.70 -12.45
CA ASP A 66 24.00 -12.55 -12.60
C ASP A 66 24.76 -12.82 -11.29
N TYR A 67 24.18 -12.42 -10.15
CA TYR A 67 24.77 -12.62 -8.84
C TYR A 67 24.71 -14.09 -8.42
N TYR A 68 23.61 -14.77 -8.75
CA TYR A 68 23.45 -16.21 -8.57
C TYR A 68 24.50 -17.01 -9.38
N ASN A 69 24.72 -16.64 -10.64
CA ASN A 69 25.71 -17.31 -11.50
C ASN A 69 27.16 -17.10 -11.02
N GLN A 70 27.50 -15.91 -10.51
CA GLN A 70 28.82 -15.67 -9.90
C GLN A 70 29.02 -16.48 -8.60
N LEU A 71 27.98 -16.62 -7.79
CA LEU A 71 28.01 -17.41 -6.56
C LEU A 71 28.17 -18.91 -6.86
N ILE A 72 27.42 -19.46 -7.82
CA ILE A 72 27.54 -20.85 -8.30
C ILE A 72 28.98 -21.12 -8.76
N ASN A 73 29.57 -20.22 -9.54
CA ASN A 73 30.95 -20.39 -10.01
C ASN A 73 31.98 -20.38 -8.87
N LYS A 74 31.80 -19.54 -7.85
CA LYS A 74 32.66 -19.54 -6.65
C LYS A 74 32.43 -20.76 -5.74
N LEU A 75 31.21 -21.26 -5.63
CA LEU A 75 30.89 -22.46 -4.85
C LEU A 75 31.43 -23.73 -5.51
N ASN A 76 31.42 -23.81 -6.84
CA ASN A 76 32.03 -24.90 -7.60
C ASN A 76 33.56 -24.98 -7.39
N GLN A 77 34.23 -23.85 -7.13
CA GLN A 77 35.67 -23.82 -6.81
C GLN A 77 35.98 -24.40 -5.41
N LEU A 78 35.00 -24.53 -4.52
CA LEU A 78 35.16 -25.09 -3.17
C LEU A 78 35.02 -26.62 -3.10
N ASN A 79 35.00 -27.30 -4.25
CA ASN A 79 35.01 -28.77 -4.38
C ASN A 79 33.87 -29.48 -3.61
N PHE A 80 32.63 -29.00 -3.81
CA PHE A 80 31.39 -29.55 -3.22
C PHE A 80 30.85 -30.80 -3.94
N ASP A 81 31.57 -31.35 -4.92
CA ASP A 81 31.14 -32.49 -5.76
C ASP A 81 30.78 -33.76 -4.98
N VAL A 82 31.26 -33.90 -3.74
CA VAL A 82 30.93 -35.03 -2.86
C VAL A 82 29.49 -34.96 -2.33
N ILE A 83 28.92 -33.77 -2.15
CA ILE A 83 27.56 -33.62 -1.56
C ILE A 83 26.47 -33.75 -2.63
N PHE A 84 26.72 -33.27 -3.86
CA PHE A 84 25.69 -33.20 -4.91
C PHE A 84 25.52 -34.48 -5.74
N LYS A 85 26.45 -35.45 -5.65
CA LYS A 85 26.38 -36.70 -6.43
C LYS A 85 25.16 -37.58 -6.10
N ASN A 86 24.52 -37.37 -4.94
CA ASN A 86 23.38 -38.16 -4.48
C ASN A 86 21.98 -37.60 -4.83
N TYR A 87 21.87 -36.44 -5.50
CA TYR A 87 20.59 -35.76 -5.74
C TYR A 87 20.22 -35.57 -7.23
N SER A 88 20.45 -36.60 -8.04
CA SER A 88 20.24 -36.58 -9.50
C SER A 88 18.77 -36.57 -9.97
N LEU A 89 17.77 -36.49 -9.08
CA LEU A 89 16.35 -36.43 -9.46
C LEU A 89 15.72 -35.02 -9.44
N GLU A 90 16.39 -33.99 -8.90
CA GLU A 90 15.82 -32.63 -8.82
C GLU A 90 16.03 -31.76 -10.06
N LYS A 91 16.98 -32.11 -10.94
CA LYS A 91 17.33 -31.28 -12.12
C LYS A 91 16.20 -31.11 -13.14
N LEU A 92 15.26 -32.07 -13.24
CA LEU A 92 14.10 -31.99 -14.13
C LEU A 92 12.98 -31.11 -13.56
N LYS A 93 12.69 -31.21 -12.26
CA LYS A 93 11.72 -30.31 -11.58
C LYS A 93 12.22 -28.88 -11.48
N LEU A 94 13.55 -28.69 -11.34
CA LEU A 94 14.13 -27.35 -11.26
C LEU A 94 13.95 -26.58 -12.57
N LYS A 95 14.01 -27.26 -13.73
CA LYS A 95 13.88 -26.60 -15.04
C LYS A 95 12.46 -26.09 -15.27
N ASP A 96 11.44 -26.87 -14.88
CA ASP A 96 10.04 -26.44 -14.91
C ASP A 96 9.75 -25.34 -13.87
N GLN A 97 10.36 -25.42 -12.69
CA GLN A 97 10.29 -24.36 -11.67
C GLN A 97 11.03 -23.10 -12.09
N LEU A 98 12.13 -23.21 -12.86
CA LEU A 98 12.89 -22.10 -13.43
C LEU A 98 12.12 -21.45 -14.57
N LEU A 99 11.47 -22.24 -15.45
CA LEU A 99 10.59 -21.71 -16.51
C LEU A 99 9.36 -21.03 -15.91
N ALA A 100 8.75 -21.62 -14.87
CA ALA A 100 7.68 -21.01 -14.10
C ALA A 100 8.16 -19.77 -13.31
N ARG A 101 9.43 -19.72 -12.91
CA ARG A 101 10.08 -18.54 -12.30
C ARG A 101 10.34 -17.45 -13.34
N GLU A 102 10.86 -17.77 -14.53
CA GLU A 102 11.08 -16.79 -15.61
C GLU A 102 9.77 -16.15 -16.05
N LEU A 103 8.69 -16.93 -16.14
CA LEU A 103 7.34 -16.42 -16.38
C LEU A 103 6.85 -15.53 -15.22
N LYS A 104 7.11 -15.90 -13.96
CA LYS A 104 6.80 -15.06 -12.79
C LYS A 104 7.65 -13.78 -12.73
N ILE A 105 8.91 -13.80 -13.12
CA ILE A 105 9.81 -12.63 -13.02
C ILE A 105 9.41 -11.54 -14.02
N LYS A 106 8.97 -11.91 -15.24
CA LYS A 106 8.43 -10.93 -16.23
C LYS A 106 7.13 -10.27 -15.77
N ASP A 107 6.33 -10.95 -14.94
CA ASP A 107 5.09 -10.40 -14.39
C ASP A 107 5.31 -9.38 -13.26
N PHE A 108 6.52 -9.33 -12.67
CA PHE A 108 6.90 -8.38 -11.62
C PHE A 108 8.08 -7.49 -12.04
N GLU A 109 8.33 -7.38 -13.34
CA GLU A 109 9.42 -6.55 -13.87
C GLU A 109 9.26 -5.12 -13.35
N LYS A 110 10.26 -4.67 -12.58
CA LYS A 110 10.33 -3.31 -12.07
C LYS A 110 10.68 -2.39 -13.24
N ARG A 111 9.81 -1.41 -13.48
CA ARG A 111 10.01 -0.35 -14.45
C ARG A 111 10.41 0.91 -13.72
N LEU A 112 11.48 1.53 -14.21
CA LEU A 112 11.90 2.85 -13.78
C LEU A 112 11.12 3.87 -14.61
N PHE A 113 10.55 4.88 -13.95
CA PHE A 113 9.79 5.91 -14.62
C PHE A 113 10.00 7.23 -13.90
N GLU A 114 10.78 8.11 -14.53
CA GLU A 114 11.14 9.43 -14.00
C GLU A 114 11.60 9.37 -12.53
N GLN A 115 10.79 9.91 -11.62
CA GLN A 115 11.02 10.06 -10.19
C GLN A 115 10.48 8.87 -9.37
N GLY A 116 10.13 7.76 -10.02
CA GLY A 116 9.52 6.61 -9.37
C GLY A 116 9.82 5.28 -10.03
N CYS A 117 9.21 4.26 -9.47
CA CYS A 117 9.21 2.92 -10.04
C CYS A 117 7.86 2.25 -9.83
N TYR A 118 7.47 1.42 -10.78
CA TYR A 118 6.29 0.60 -10.69
C TYR A 118 6.58 -0.80 -11.24
N VAL A 119 5.78 -1.77 -10.84
CA VAL A 119 5.86 -3.13 -11.39
C VAL A 119 4.89 -3.27 -12.54
N ASN A 120 5.10 -4.25 -13.44
CA ASN A 120 4.11 -4.62 -14.46
C ASN A 120 2.71 -4.80 -13.84
N PRO A 121 1.79 -3.82 -14.01
CA PRO A 121 0.52 -3.79 -13.28
C PRO A 121 -0.40 -4.95 -13.67
N CYS A 122 -0.48 -5.24 -14.97
CA CYS A 122 -1.27 -6.35 -15.51
C CYS A 122 -0.76 -7.71 -15.02
N GLY A 123 0.57 -7.88 -14.98
CA GLY A 123 1.22 -9.09 -14.47
C GLY A 123 0.89 -9.30 -12.98
N GLN A 124 1.03 -8.24 -12.18
CA GLN A 124 0.74 -8.30 -10.74
C GLN A 124 -0.73 -8.60 -10.45
N ILE A 125 -1.66 -7.92 -11.14
CA ILE A 125 -3.10 -8.18 -11.02
C ILE A 125 -3.39 -9.63 -11.41
N SER A 126 -2.92 -10.06 -12.59
CA SER A 126 -3.14 -11.42 -13.10
C SER A 126 -2.65 -12.48 -12.11
N ASN A 127 -1.44 -12.32 -11.57
CA ASN A 127 -0.89 -13.27 -10.62
C ASN A 127 -1.67 -13.31 -9.32
N LYS A 128 -2.16 -12.16 -8.84
CA LYS A 128 -3.02 -12.15 -7.68
C LYS A 128 -4.35 -12.84 -7.96
N LEU A 129 -4.97 -12.60 -9.11
CA LEU A 129 -6.23 -13.26 -9.49
C LEU A 129 -6.06 -14.78 -9.63
N LYS A 130 -4.99 -15.27 -10.26
CA LYS A 130 -4.65 -16.70 -10.30
C LYS A 130 -4.60 -17.31 -8.90
N PHE A 131 -3.85 -16.67 -8.00
CA PHE A 131 -3.71 -17.12 -6.61
C PHE A 131 -5.05 -17.20 -5.87
N LEU A 132 -5.93 -16.21 -6.06
CA LEU A 132 -7.24 -16.20 -5.42
C LEU A 132 -8.21 -17.23 -6.02
N TYR A 133 -8.09 -17.49 -7.33
CA TYR A 133 -8.86 -18.51 -8.01
C TYR A 133 -8.47 -19.92 -7.56
N ASP A 134 -7.16 -20.22 -7.50
CA ASP A 134 -6.65 -21.51 -7.02
C ASP A 134 -7.10 -21.82 -5.58
N ARG A 135 -7.28 -20.78 -4.76
CA ARG A 135 -7.80 -20.89 -3.38
C ARG A 135 -9.31 -20.88 -3.27
N LYS A 136 -10.05 -20.89 -4.39
CA LYS A 136 -11.51 -20.83 -4.45
C LYS A 136 -12.11 -19.63 -3.70
N ILE A 137 -11.37 -18.52 -3.61
CA ILE A 137 -11.84 -17.27 -3.01
C ILE A 137 -12.68 -16.50 -4.04
N LEU A 138 -12.29 -16.56 -5.32
CA LEU A 138 -13.09 -16.01 -6.42
C LEU A 138 -14.08 -17.08 -6.88
N SER A 139 -15.37 -16.84 -6.64
CA SER A 139 -16.47 -17.73 -7.07
C SER A 139 -17.33 -17.13 -8.18
N GLY A 140 -17.32 -15.81 -8.36
CA GLY A 140 -18.14 -15.11 -9.34
C GLY A 140 -17.55 -15.04 -10.76
N ASP A 141 -18.33 -14.46 -11.66
CA ASP A 141 -17.94 -14.18 -13.05
C ASP A 141 -17.37 -12.76 -13.23
N SER A 142 -17.35 -11.99 -12.14
CA SER A 142 -16.70 -10.68 -12.10
C SER A 142 -15.85 -10.49 -10.85
N VAL A 143 -14.75 -9.78 -11.02
CA VAL A 143 -13.86 -9.35 -9.95
C VAL A 143 -13.81 -7.82 -9.93
N LYS A 144 -13.88 -7.26 -8.72
CA LYS A 144 -13.81 -5.82 -8.52
C LYS A 144 -12.43 -5.46 -7.99
N ILE A 145 -11.72 -4.62 -8.73
CA ILE A 145 -10.39 -4.15 -8.37
C ILE A 145 -10.50 -2.69 -7.96
N LYS A 146 -10.03 -2.36 -6.75
CA LYS A 146 -9.95 -0.99 -6.26
C LYS A 146 -8.51 -0.53 -6.37
N LEU A 147 -8.26 0.49 -7.18
CA LEU A 147 -6.99 1.21 -7.23
C LEU A 147 -6.99 2.27 -6.13
N THR A 148 -5.84 2.43 -5.48
CA THR A 148 -5.65 3.43 -4.43
C THR A 148 -4.35 4.17 -4.64
N ALA A 149 -4.34 5.42 -4.21
CA ALA A 149 -3.14 6.26 -4.13
C ALA A 149 -3.09 6.87 -2.74
N ASP A 150 -1.93 6.86 -2.09
CA ASP A 150 -1.76 7.46 -0.78
C ASP A 150 -0.44 8.21 -0.68
N GLY A 151 -0.48 9.41 -0.10
CA GLY A 151 0.68 10.26 0.10
C GLY A 151 1.39 9.89 1.39
N THR A 152 2.69 9.61 1.32
CA THR A 152 3.50 9.28 2.50
C THR A 152 4.71 10.20 2.59
N ILE A 153 4.92 10.79 3.76
CA ILE A 153 6.13 11.55 4.07
C ILE A 153 7.15 10.57 4.64
N LEU A 154 8.18 10.22 3.85
CA LEU A 154 9.26 9.33 4.29
C LEU A 154 10.36 10.07 5.05
N SER A 155 10.58 11.35 4.71
CA SER A 155 11.53 12.22 5.41
C SER A 155 11.12 13.68 5.27
N ARG A 156 11.82 14.60 5.95
CA ARG A 156 11.56 16.06 5.85
C ARG A 156 11.57 16.58 4.41
N THR A 157 12.30 15.94 3.50
CA THR A 157 12.48 16.36 2.10
C THR A 157 11.94 15.34 1.09
N THR A 158 11.45 14.19 1.55
CA THR A 158 11.02 13.10 0.67
C THR A 158 9.58 12.76 0.96
N LYS A 159 8.73 13.12 0.00
CA LYS A 159 7.34 12.68 -0.08
C LYS A 159 7.24 11.69 -1.22
N VAL A 160 6.42 10.67 -1.03
CA VAL A 160 6.13 9.69 -2.07
C VAL A 160 4.62 9.50 -2.17
N ILE A 161 4.16 9.12 -3.35
CA ILE A 161 2.83 8.57 -3.54
C ILE A 161 2.98 7.08 -3.78
N ASN A 162 2.29 6.30 -2.96
CA ASN A 162 2.17 4.86 -3.09
C ASN A 162 0.89 4.55 -3.87
N PHE A 163 1.04 3.89 -5.03
CA PHE A 163 -0.09 3.33 -5.76
C PHE A 163 -0.22 1.85 -5.43
N CYS A 164 -1.42 1.44 -5.08
CA CYS A 164 -1.74 0.06 -4.75
C CYS A 164 -3.05 -0.36 -5.40
N PHE A 165 -3.33 -1.66 -5.37
CA PHE A 165 -4.66 -2.18 -5.62
C PHE A 165 -5.12 -3.14 -4.53
N ASN A 166 -6.44 -3.30 -4.44
CA ASN A 166 -7.10 -4.33 -3.64
C ASN A 166 -8.05 -5.12 -4.54
N VAL A 167 -8.23 -6.40 -4.23
CA VAL A 167 -9.30 -7.21 -4.83
C VAL A 167 -10.47 -7.22 -3.84
N ILE A 168 -11.53 -6.46 -4.12
CA ILE A 168 -12.66 -6.25 -3.20
C ILE A 168 -13.30 -7.60 -2.78
N ASN A 169 -13.30 -8.58 -3.69
CA ASN A 169 -13.83 -9.91 -3.45
C ASN A 169 -13.11 -10.69 -2.33
N GLU A 170 -11.93 -10.26 -1.85
CA GLU A 170 -11.25 -10.88 -0.69
C GLU A 170 -11.92 -10.54 0.66
N GLY A 171 -12.99 -9.75 0.66
CA GLY A 171 -13.79 -9.44 1.85
C GLY A 171 -13.00 -8.69 2.91
N GLN A 172 -13.06 -9.13 4.17
CA GLN A 172 -12.41 -8.45 5.30
C GLN A 172 -10.89 -8.29 5.13
N LYS A 173 -10.22 -9.17 4.37
CA LYS A 173 -8.78 -9.02 4.11
C LYS A 173 -8.42 -7.73 3.38
N THR A 174 -9.35 -7.17 2.61
CA THR A 174 -9.16 -5.91 1.87
C THR A 174 -9.02 -4.68 2.77
N ALA A 175 -9.47 -4.78 4.02
CA ALA A 175 -9.32 -3.72 5.02
C ALA A 175 -7.96 -3.77 5.74
N GLY A 176 -7.21 -4.88 5.62
CA GLY A 176 -5.91 -5.04 6.27
C GLY A 176 -4.73 -4.89 5.31
N VAL A 177 -3.52 -4.74 5.87
CA VAL A 177 -2.26 -4.58 5.12
C VAL A 177 -2.04 -5.74 4.13
N ASN A 178 -2.46 -6.95 4.50
CA ASN A 178 -2.32 -8.16 3.68
C ASN A 178 -3.21 -8.19 2.42
N GLY A 179 -4.20 -7.29 2.32
CA GLY A 179 -5.07 -7.16 1.16
C GLY A 179 -4.69 -6.02 0.23
N VAL A 180 -3.60 -5.29 0.52
CA VAL A 180 -3.11 -4.14 -0.27
C VAL A 180 -1.89 -4.60 -1.08
N TYR A 181 -1.97 -4.50 -2.40
CA TYR A 181 -0.91 -4.95 -3.30
C TYR A 181 -0.25 -3.75 -3.97
N PRO A 182 1.08 -3.55 -3.81
CA PRO A 182 1.77 -2.35 -4.28
C PRO A 182 2.00 -2.39 -5.79
N LEU A 183 1.52 -1.38 -6.52
CA LEU A 183 1.75 -1.21 -7.96
C LEU A 183 2.99 -0.36 -8.23
N GLY A 184 3.21 0.69 -7.45
CA GLY A 184 4.33 1.59 -7.66
C GLY A 184 4.48 2.64 -6.59
N ILE A 185 5.67 3.23 -6.55
CA ILE A 185 6.07 4.28 -5.62
C ILE A 185 6.73 5.38 -6.42
N PHE A 186 6.22 6.61 -6.29
CA PHE A 186 6.72 7.77 -7.02
C PHE A 186 7.11 8.85 -6.04
N ARG A 187 8.34 9.35 -6.14
CA ARG A 187 8.76 10.52 -5.37
C ARG A 187 8.04 11.74 -5.92
N VAL A 188 7.57 12.59 -5.00
CA VAL A 188 6.85 13.81 -5.35
C VAL A 188 7.46 14.99 -4.62
N GLU A 189 7.69 16.07 -5.34
CA GLU A 189 7.98 17.36 -4.73
C GLU A 189 6.68 17.99 -4.20
N LYS A 190 5.62 17.86 -5.00
CA LYS A 190 4.28 18.35 -4.69
C LYS A 190 3.20 17.39 -5.19
N GLU A 191 2.19 17.17 -4.37
CA GLU A 191 0.96 16.49 -4.77
C GLU A 191 0.07 17.47 -5.54
N ASP A 192 0.34 17.64 -6.82
CA ASP A 192 -0.49 18.43 -7.74
C ASP A 192 -0.94 17.62 -8.96
N TYR A 193 -1.74 18.27 -9.82
CA TYR A 193 -2.42 17.62 -10.92
C TYR A 193 -1.47 17.05 -11.97
N GLU A 194 -0.45 17.81 -12.41
CA GLU A 194 0.46 17.32 -13.45
C GLU A 194 1.30 16.16 -12.95
N SER A 195 1.81 16.27 -11.72
CA SER A 195 2.50 15.21 -10.99
C SER A 195 1.67 13.93 -10.96
N VAL A 196 0.48 13.96 -10.35
CA VAL A 196 -0.40 12.79 -10.23
C VAL A 196 -0.81 12.25 -11.60
N LYS A 197 -1.11 13.13 -12.56
CA LYS A 197 -1.52 12.75 -13.91
C LYS A 197 -0.44 11.92 -14.59
N THR A 198 0.82 12.36 -14.55
CA THR A 198 1.94 11.66 -15.19
C THR A 198 2.05 10.21 -14.72
N TRP A 199 2.06 9.97 -13.41
CA TRP A 199 2.27 8.62 -12.86
C TRP A 199 1.02 7.75 -12.90
N LEU A 200 -0.14 8.31 -12.55
CA LEU A 200 -1.39 7.56 -12.57
C LEU A 200 -1.77 7.17 -14.00
N ARG A 201 -1.43 8.00 -15.01
CA ARG A 201 -1.60 7.61 -16.42
C ARG A 201 -0.66 6.50 -16.85
N ALA A 202 0.61 6.56 -16.47
CA ALA A 202 1.55 5.50 -16.77
C ALA A 202 1.04 4.14 -16.28
N LEU A 203 0.50 4.08 -15.06
CA LEU A 203 -0.13 2.88 -14.52
C LEU A 203 -1.46 2.52 -15.22
N TRP A 204 -2.34 3.51 -15.39
CA TRP A 204 -3.70 3.29 -15.91
C TRP A 204 -3.70 2.85 -17.37
N ASP A 205 -2.85 3.45 -18.21
CA ASP A 205 -2.80 3.14 -19.63
C ASP A 205 -2.40 1.68 -19.89
N GLU A 206 -1.68 1.06 -18.96
CA GLU A 206 -1.37 -0.37 -19.01
C GLU A 206 -2.53 -1.27 -18.61
N ILE A 207 -3.30 -0.91 -17.57
CA ILE A 207 -4.35 -1.77 -17.01
C ILE A 207 -5.74 -1.54 -17.59
N LYS A 208 -6.01 -0.35 -18.17
CA LYS A 208 -7.36 0.03 -18.61
C LYS A 208 -7.95 -0.89 -19.67
N THR A 209 -7.09 -1.53 -20.47
CA THR A 209 -7.49 -2.47 -21.52
C THR A 209 -7.76 -3.87 -20.97
N MET A 210 -7.23 -4.21 -19.79
CA MET A 210 -7.43 -5.47 -19.09
C MET A 210 -8.82 -5.51 -18.44
N THR A 211 -9.85 -5.70 -19.26
CA THR A 211 -11.27 -5.77 -18.84
C THR A 211 -11.74 -7.19 -18.56
N THR A 212 -10.97 -8.19 -18.98
CA THR A 212 -11.23 -9.61 -18.75
C THR A 212 -9.95 -10.33 -18.38
N PHE A 213 -10.07 -11.36 -17.55
CA PHE A 213 -9.01 -12.28 -17.19
C PHE A 213 -9.44 -13.71 -17.47
N SER A 214 -8.64 -14.45 -18.22
CA SER A 214 -8.89 -15.86 -18.55
C SER A 214 -7.94 -16.78 -17.77
N PHE A 215 -8.51 -17.77 -17.09
CA PHE A 215 -7.75 -18.78 -16.36
C PHE A 215 -8.56 -20.06 -16.20
N GLN A 216 -7.92 -21.22 -16.41
CA GLN A 216 -8.54 -22.56 -16.32
C GLN A 216 -9.89 -22.65 -17.05
N ASN A 217 -9.95 -22.18 -18.30
CA ASN A 217 -11.15 -22.13 -19.15
C ASN A 217 -12.31 -21.27 -18.62
N LYS A 218 -12.11 -20.45 -17.58
CA LYS A 218 -13.07 -19.45 -17.13
C LYS A 218 -12.64 -18.06 -17.59
N ILE A 219 -13.60 -17.26 -18.04
CA ILE A 219 -13.40 -15.84 -18.35
C ILE A 219 -14.07 -15.04 -17.24
N ILE A 220 -13.31 -14.17 -16.59
CA ILE A 220 -13.75 -13.33 -15.47
C ILE A 220 -13.70 -11.88 -15.93
N SER A 221 -14.80 -11.15 -15.78
CA SER A 221 -14.86 -9.72 -16.05
C SER A 221 -14.20 -8.92 -14.92
N ILE A 222 -13.43 -7.89 -15.27
CA ILE A 222 -12.77 -7.01 -14.31
C ILE A 222 -13.46 -5.65 -14.30
N VAL A 223 -13.84 -5.19 -13.12
CA VAL A 223 -14.39 -3.85 -12.90
C VAL A 223 -13.46 -3.05 -12.00
N TYR A 224 -12.94 -1.94 -12.54
CA TYR A 224 -12.05 -1.04 -11.81
C TYR A 224 -12.82 0.04 -11.05
N TYR A 225 -12.37 0.30 -9.83
CA TYR A 225 -12.75 1.40 -8.96
C TYR A 225 -11.51 2.18 -8.56
N PHE A 226 -11.67 3.44 -8.21
CA PHE A 226 -10.60 4.25 -7.62
C PHE A 226 -11.05 4.81 -6.27
N SER A 227 -10.18 4.76 -5.27
CA SER A 227 -10.47 5.30 -3.94
C SER A 227 -9.20 5.86 -3.30
N SER A 228 -9.33 7.02 -2.67
CA SER A 228 -8.24 7.72 -1.99
C SER A 228 -8.84 8.79 -1.08
N ASP A 229 -8.00 9.44 -0.28
CA ASP A 229 -8.38 10.60 0.51
C ASP A 229 -9.03 11.69 -0.37
N TRP A 230 -9.74 12.63 0.28
CA TRP A 230 -10.50 13.65 -0.43
C TRP A 230 -9.61 14.51 -1.34
N LYS A 231 -8.40 14.85 -0.90
CA LYS A 231 -7.48 15.76 -1.62
C LYS A 231 -7.00 15.09 -2.89
N MET A 232 -6.47 13.88 -2.80
CA MET A 232 -6.04 13.09 -3.95
C MET A 232 -7.21 12.83 -4.90
N MET A 233 -8.38 12.47 -4.38
CA MET A 233 -9.58 12.27 -5.18
C MET A 233 -9.97 13.53 -5.96
N SER A 234 -9.91 14.70 -5.33
CA SER A 234 -10.19 15.98 -6.01
C SER A 234 -9.22 16.27 -7.15
N ILE A 235 -7.95 15.91 -6.99
CA ILE A 235 -6.91 16.05 -8.01
C ILE A 235 -7.19 15.11 -9.18
N VAL A 236 -7.44 13.83 -8.90
CA VAL A 236 -7.73 12.81 -9.92
C VAL A 236 -9.01 13.13 -10.69
N LEU A 237 -10.03 13.69 -10.04
CA LEU A 237 -11.27 14.13 -10.69
C LEU A 237 -11.17 15.50 -11.39
N GLY A 238 -10.03 16.20 -11.27
CA GLY A 238 -9.84 17.52 -11.88
C GLY A 238 -10.71 18.63 -11.26
N LEU A 239 -10.99 18.54 -9.96
CA LEU A 239 -11.83 19.48 -9.21
C LEU A 239 -11.01 20.54 -8.47
N TYR A 240 -11.70 21.60 -8.01
CA TYR A 240 -11.13 22.55 -7.05
C TYR A 240 -11.04 21.94 -5.63
N SER A 241 -10.36 22.65 -4.72
CA SER A 241 -10.13 22.22 -3.34
C SER A 241 -11.42 22.15 -2.49
N ALA A 242 -11.32 21.54 -1.31
CA ALA A 242 -12.43 21.35 -0.38
C ALA A 242 -13.00 22.67 0.15
N PHE A 243 -12.22 23.75 0.03
CA PHE A 243 -12.62 25.09 0.42
C PHE A 243 -13.36 25.85 -0.68
N SER A 244 -13.46 25.29 -1.89
CA SER A 244 -14.19 25.92 -2.99
C SER A 244 -15.70 25.96 -2.75
N ASN A 245 -16.39 26.76 -3.56
CA ASN A 245 -17.85 26.88 -3.51
C ASN A 245 -18.58 25.59 -3.90
N PHE A 246 -17.91 24.60 -4.51
CA PHE A 246 -18.51 23.33 -4.94
C PHE A 246 -17.65 22.13 -4.50
N PRO A 247 -17.57 21.85 -3.18
CA PRO A 247 -16.60 20.90 -2.63
C PRO A 247 -17.02 19.44 -2.76
N CYS A 248 -18.25 19.15 -3.19
CA CYS A 248 -18.69 17.77 -3.34
C CYS A 248 -18.00 17.09 -4.54
N LEU A 249 -17.41 15.92 -4.29
CA LEU A 249 -16.75 15.10 -5.31
C LEU A 249 -17.74 14.41 -6.26
N ARG A 250 -19.01 14.27 -5.87
CA ARG A 250 -20.01 13.44 -6.59
C ARG A 250 -21.16 14.23 -7.20
N CYS A 251 -21.45 15.43 -6.69
CA CYS A 251 -22.48 16.31 -7.21
C CYS A 251 -22.01 17.77 -7.28
N GLU A 252 -22.82 18.60 -7.92
CA GLU A 252 -22.59 20.02 -8.13
C GLU A 252 -23.19 20.87 -7.00
N CYS A 253 -23.32 20.30 -5.80
CA CYS A 253 -23.91 21.00 -4.66
C CYS A 253 -23.00 22.16 -4.24
N PRO A 254 -23.53 23.39 -4.17
CA PRO A 254 -22.78 24.50 -3.63
C PRO A 254 -22.58 24.32 -2.12
N LYS A 255 -21.51 24.91 -1.59
CA LYS A 255 -21.09 24.81 -0.18
C LYS A 255 -22.21 25.27 0.76
N GLU A 256 -22.92 26.32 0.38
CA GLU A 256 -24.02 26.93 1.13
C GLU A 256 -25.26 26.03 1.19
N GLN A 257 -25.33 24.96 0.39
CA GLN A 257 -26.47 24.04 0.35
C GLN A 257 -26.12 22.63 0.80
N LEU A 258 -24.92 22.39 1.35
CA LEU A 258 -24.49 21.05 1.79
C LEU A 258 -25.39 20.44 2.89
N PHE A 259 -26.11 21.26 3.65
CA PHE A 259 -27.08 20.80 4.64
C PHE A 259 -28.40 20.29 4.02
N SER A 260 -28.66 20.62 2.75
CA SER A 260 -29.90 20.27 2.07
C SER A 260 -29.91 18.80 1.69
N THR A 261 -31.01 18.11 1.98
CA THR A 261 -31.27 16.73 1.54
C THR A 261 -31.75 16.67 0.08
N GLN A 262 -31.94 17.81 -0.58
CA GLN A 262 -32.33 17.85 -1.98
C GLN A 262 -31.21 17.30 -2.87
N ILE A 263 -31.59 16.47 -3.84
CA ILE A 263 -30.65 15.80 -4.73
C ILE A 263 -30.04 16.83 -5.68
N SER A 264 -28.79 17.22 -5.42
CA SER A 264 -27.99 17.96 -6.39
C SER A 264 -27.64 17.10 -7.61
N LYS A 265 -27.44 17.76 -8.76
CA LYS A 265 -27.07 17.11 -10.02
C LYS A 265 -25.74 16.38 -9.84
N LYS A 266 -25.71 15.10 -10.24
CA LYS A 266 -24.50 14.26 -10.21
C LYS A 266 -23.47 14.77 -11.23
N ARG A 267 -22.19 14.62 -10.90
CA ARG A 267 -21.08 14.93 -11.82
C ARG A 267 -20.94 13.88 -12.92
N SER A 268 -20.47 14.29 -14.08
CA SER A 268 -20.10 13.41 -15.20
C SER A 268 -18.91 13.97 -15.99
N ASN A 269 -18.21 13.10 -16.72
CA ASN A 269 -17.03 13.50 -17.50
C ASN A 269 -17.44 14.44 -18.65
N GLU A 270 -18.50 14.09 -19.38
CA GLU A 270 -18.98 14.81 -20.56
C GLU A 270 -19.34 16.26 -20.22
N LYS A 271 -20.08 16.43 -19.10
CA LYS A 271 -20.48 17.75 -18.62
C LYS A 271 -19.30 18.54 -18.06
N GLY A 272 -18.39 17.86 -17.35
CA GLY A 272 -17.15 18.47 -16.86
C GLY A 272 -16.36 19.11 -18.00
N SER A 273 -16.11 18.36 -19.08
CA SER A 273 -15.37 18.86 -20.25
C SER A 273 -16.05 20.06 -20.91
N GLU A 274 -17.38 20.06 -21.01
CA GLU A 274 -18.14 21.20 -21.54
C GLU A 274 -17.98 22.46 -20.67
N ILE A 275 -18.12 22.31 -19.36
CA ILE A 275 -17.99 23.40 -18.40
C ILE A 275 -16.58 23.98 -18.41
N ILE A 276 -15.54 23.14 -18.46
CA ILE A 276 -14.14 23.56 -18.52
C ILE A 276 -13.86 24.36 -19.81
N LYS A 277 -14.41 23.92 -20.95
CA LYS A 277 -14.28 24.66 -22.22
C LYS A 277 -14.97 26.02 -22.16
N LYS A 278 -16.15 26.10 -21.54
CA LYS A 278 -16.90 27.36 -21.37
C LYS A 278 -16.21 28.31 -20.39
N SER A 279 -15.71 27.82 -19.27
CA SER A 279 -15.01 28.64 -18.26
C SER A 279 -13.68 29.20 -18.78
N LYS A 280 -12.97 28.48 -19.63
CA LYS A 280 -11.77 28.99 -20.32
C LYS A 280 -12.07 30.15 -21.27
N LYS A 281 -13.25 30.18 -21.90
CA LYS A 281 -13.66 31.27 -22.82
C LYS A 281 -14.23 32.48 -22.09
N ASN A 282 -14.83 32.28 -20.91
CA ASN A 282 -15.44 33.33 -20.12
C ASN A 282 -15.22 33.09 -18.63
N SER A 283 -14.38 33.92 -18.00
CA SER A 283 -14.04 33.81 -16.57
C SER A 283 -15.23 34.03 -15.63
N LYS A 284 -16.33 34.65 -16.10
CA LYS A 284 -17.57 34.81 -15.34
C LYS A 284 -18.47 33.57 -15.38
N PHE A 285 -18.14 32.57 -16.20
CA PHE A 285 -18.93 31.35 -16.31
C PHE A 285 -18.79 30.50 -15.04
N LEU A 286 -19.91 29.95 -14.56
CA LEU A 286 -19.94 29.14 -13.35
C LEU A 286 -19.25 27.80 -13.59
N HIS A 287 -18.09 27.60 -12.97
CA HIS A 287 -17.27 26.40 -13.16
C HIS A 287 -17.80 25.15 -12.43
N LEU A 288 -18.78 25.28 -11.53
CA LEU A 288 -19.43 24.18 -10.79
C LEU A 288 -18.43 23.21 -10.11
N GLY A 289 -17.27 23.71 -9.71
CA GLY A 289 -16.17 22.93 -9.11
C GLY A 289 -15.25 22.19 -10.10
N TYR A 290 -15.55 22.16 -11.40
CA TYR A 290 -14.65 21.58 -12.41
C TYR A 290 -13.50 22.55 -12.73
N LYS A 291 -12.26 22.07 -12.68
CA LYS A 291 -11.04 22.86 -12.89
C LYS A 291 -10.30 22.43 -14.16
N VAL A 292 -10.08 21.13 -14.30
CA VAL A 292 -9.37 20.49 -15.41
C VAL A 292 -10.03 19.15 -15.72
N GLU A 293 -9.70 18.55 -16.86
CA GLU A 293 -10.20 17.21 -17.17
C GLU A 293 -9.75 16.22 -16.09
N PRO A 294 -10.56 15.20 -15.74
CA PRO A 294 -10.12 14.14 -14.86
C PRO A 294 -8.87 13.44 -15.39
N VAL A 295 -8.02 12.99 -14.47
CA VAL A 295 -6.85 12.17 -14.81
C VAL A 295 -7.29 10.87 -15.47
N LEU A 296 -8.40 10.27 -15.04
CA LEU A 296 -8.96 9.01 -15.54
C LEU A 296 -10.36 9.21 -16.20
N PRO A 297 -10.46 9.88 -17.36
CA PRO A 297 -11.73 10.20 -18.03
C PRO A 297 -12.43 8.96 -18.59
N GLU A 298 -11.73 7.84 -18.79
CA GLU A 298 -12.33 6.57 -19.21
C GLU A 298 -13.08 5.91 -18.04
N MET A 299 -12.77 6.28 -16.79
CA MET A 299 -13.44 5.75 -15.61
C MET A 299 -14.71 6.55 -15.30
N PRO A 300 -15.88 5.91 -15.14
CA PRO A 300 -17.10 6.61 -14.76
C PRO A 300 -17.01 7.21 -13.35
N PHE A 301 -17.57 8.41 -13.14
CA PHE A 301 -17.66 9.06 -11.81
C PHE A 301 -18.21 8.15 -10.69
N LYS A 302 -19.14 7.24 -11.02
CA LYS A 302 -19.73 6.30 -10.05
C LYS A 302 -18.70 5.28 -9.49
N ASN A 303 -17.61 5.03 -10.22
CA ASN A 303 -16.55 4.10 -9.84
C ASN A 303 -15.46 4.75 -8.96
N PHE A 304 -15.54 6.07 -8.75
CA PHE A 304 -14.75 6.75 -7.73
C PHE A 304 -15.47 6.65 -6.39
N ILE A 305 -14.83 5.96 -5.45
CA ILE A 305 -15.40 5.61 -4.15
C ILE A 305 -14.73 6.46 -3.08
N ILE A 306 -15.57 7.07 -2.23
CA ILE A 306 -15.12 7.88 -1.10
C ILE A 306 -14.39 7.00 -0.11
N ASP A 307 -13.24 7.46 0.37
CA ASP A 307 -12.53 6.80 1.45
C ASP A 307 -13.31 6.92 2.77
N SER A 308 -13.75 5.76 3.27
CA SER A 308 -14.53 5.68 4.50
C SER A 308 -13.71 5.98 5.75
N LEU A 309 -12.40 5.70 5.74
CA LEU A 309 -11.53 5.98 6.89
C LEU A 309 -11.41 7.50 7.10
N HIS A 310 -11.01 8.23 6.05
CA HIS A 310 -10.87 9.68 6.13
C HIS A 310 -12.22 10.38 6.36
N LEU A 311 -13.32 9.83 5.83
CA LEU A 311 -14.66 10.34 6.14
C LEU A 311 -15.01 10.15 7.62
N PHE A 312 -14.74 8.97 8.18
CA PHE A 312 -14.96 8.69 9.60
C PHE A 312 -14.14 9.62 10.49
N LEU A 313 -12.85 9.81 10.20
CA LEU A 313 -11.98 10.74 10.93
C LEU A 313 -12.55 12.15 10.89
N ARG A 314 -12.96 12.64 9.72
CA ARG A 314 -13.49 14.01 9.59
C ARG A 314 -14.81 14.21 10.34
N ILE A 315 -15.71 13.23 10.30
CA ILE A 315 -16.96 13.27 11.07
C ILE A 315 -16.64 13.28 12.56
N SER A 316 -15.75 12.39 13.00
CA SER A 316 -15.35 12.29 14.40
C SER A 316 -14.74 13.59 14.90
N ASP A 317 -13.77 14.16 14.18
CA ASP A 317 -13.14 15.45 14.51
C ASP A 317 -14.19 16.55 14.67
N THR A 318 -15.15 16.64 13.72
CA THR A 318 -16.21 17.65 13.75
C THR A 318 -17.11 17.47 14.97
N LEU A 319 -17.50 16.24 15.31
CA LEU A 319 -18.33 15.96 16.47
C LEU A 319 -17.60 16.25 17.79
N PHE A 320 -16.30 15.91 17.87
CA PHE A 320 -15.48 16.23 19.03
C PHE A 320 -15.29 17.74 19.19
N GLU A 321 -15.05 18.48 18.11
CA GLU A 321 -14.94 19.94 18.13
C GLU A 321 -16.23 20.58 18.64
N LEU A 322 -17.39 20.13 18.16
CA LEU A 322 -18.69 20.60 18.64
C LEU A 322 -18.91 20.30 20.13
N LEU A 323 -18.57 19.08 20.57
CA LEU A 323 -18.66 18.70 21.98
C LEU A 323 -17.77 19.60 22.85
N ILE A 324 -16.49 19.78 22.47
CA ILE A 324 -15.55 20.64 23.20
C ILE A 324 -16.09 22.07 23.27
N HIS A 325 -16.56 22.61 22.15
CA HIS A 325 -17.13 23.95 22.09
C HIS A 325 -18.33 24.11 23.04
N ASP A 326 -19.22 23.12 23.10
CA ASP A 326 -20.35 23.13 24.02
C ASP A 326 -19.92 23.06 25.49
N LEU A 327 -18.93 22.22 25.82
CA LEU A 327 -18.37 22.15 27.17
C LEU A 327 -17.70 23.47 27.58
N CYS A 328 -16.90 24.06 26.69
CA CYS A 328 -16.30 25.39 26.89
C CYS A 328 -17.37 26.44 27.16
N ARG A 329 -18.47 26.43 26.40
CA ARG A 329 -19.58 27.38 26.57
C ARG A 329 -20.26 27.22 27.94
N ILE A 330 -20.47 25.99 28.40
CA ILE A 330 -21.06 25.70 29.72
C ILE A 330 -20.14 26.21 30.84
N ASP A 331 -18.85 25.91 30.74
CA ASP A 331 -17.83 26.32 31.71
C ASP A 331 -17.44 27.80 31.58
N LYS A 332 -18.03 28.53 30.62
CA LYS A 332 -17.66 29.91 30.25
C LYS A 332 -16.16 30.06 29.98
N PHE A 333 -15.56 29.01 29.47
CA PHE A 333 -14.15 28.94 29.11
C PHE A 333 -13.94 29.59 27.75
N SER A 334 -13.04 30.57 27.70
CA SER A 334 -12.65 31.32 26.49
C SER A 334 -11.15 31.22 26.23
N ASP A 335 -10.70 31.68 25.07
CA ASP A 335 -9.28 31.67 24.68
C ASP A 335 -8.35 32.46 25.63
N SER A 336 -8.91 33.41 26.39
CA SER A 336 -8.18 34.20 27.40
C SER A 336 -8.20 33.57 28.80
N SER A 337 -8.91 32.46 28.97
CA SER A 337 -9.10 31.80 30.26
C SER A 337 -7.96 30.83 30.57
N ILE A 338 -7.48 30.84 31.81
CA ILE A 338 -6.54 29.82 32.30
C ILE A 338 -7.36 28.63 32.79
N PHE A 339 -7.10 27.43 32.26
CA PHE A 339 -7.81 26.23 32.66
C PHE A 339 -7.68 25.98 34.17
N ASN A 340 -8.81 25.71 34.84
CA ASN A 340 -8.88 25.39 36.26
C ASN A 340 -9.93 24.30 36.47
N GLU A 341 -9.50 23.14 36.97
CA GLU A 341 -10.35 21.94 37.14
C GLU A 341 -11.60 22.18 37.99
N ASN A 342 -11.53 23.07 38.97
CA ASN A 342 -12.65 23.38 39.86
C ASN A 342 -13.66 24.35 39.22
N LYS A 343 -13.21 25.18 38.27
CA LYS A 343 -14.06 26.16 37.57
C LYS A 343 -14.61 25.62 36.26
N HIS A 344 -13.88 24.71 35.59
CA HIS A 344 -14.23 24.15 34.30
C HIS A 344 -14.57 22.67 34.46
N CYS A 345 -15.63 22.43 35.23
CA CYS A 345 -15.95 21.10 35.72
C CYS A 345 -16.46 20.17 34.62
N GLU A 346 -17.10 20.69 33.57
CA GLU A 346 -17.61 19.88 32.47
C GLU A 346 -16.50 19.49 31.49
N LEU A 347 -15.61 20.42 31.14
CA LEU A 347 -14.38 20.13 30.39
C LEU A 347 -13.51 19.11 31.13
N ASN A 348 -13.37 19.24 32.45
CA ASN A 348 -12.58 18.31 33.26
C ASN A 348 -13.17 16.88 33.29
N LYS A 349 -14.49 16.72 33.09
CA LYS A 349 -15.15 15.40 33.03
C LYS A 349 -14.98 14.70 31.68
N MET A 350 -14.63 15.42 30.62
CA MET A 350 -14.58 14.89 29.25
C MET A 350 -13.69 13.64 29.11
N PRO A 351 -12.44 13.59 29.63
CA PRO A 351 -11.61 12.39 29.50
C PRO A 351 -12.23 11.15 30.14
N ALA A 352 -12.84 11.30 31.32
CA ALA A 352 -13.52 10.21 32.01
C ALA A 352 -14.79 9.75 31.25
N GLY A 353 -15.51 10.68 30.62
CA GLY A 353 -16.64 10.38 29.74
C GLY A 353 -16.22 9.56 28.52
N ILE A 354 -15.14 9.97 27.84
CA ILE A 354 -14.59 9.26 26.69
C ILE A 354 -14.13 7.85 27.09
N GLN A 355 -13.44 7.71 28.22
CA GLN A 355 -13.00 6.39 28.70
C GLN A 355 -14.19 5.44 28.92
N LYS A 356 -15.28 5.92 29.53
CA LYS A 356 -16.50 5.11 29.69
C LYS A 356 -17.11 4.67 28.36
N MET A 357 -17.07 5.52 27.33
CA MET A 357 -17.53 5.15 25.98
C MET A 357 -16.63 4.09 25.34
N ILE A 358 -15.32 4.20 25.50
CA ILE A 358 -14.35 3.20 25.03
C ILE A 358 -14.62 1.86 25.72
N ASP A 359 -14.75 1.86 27.05
CA ASP A 359 -14.99 0.66 27.85
C ASP A 359 -16.30 -0.03 27.46
N PHE A 360 -17.35 0.76 27.21
CA PHE A 360 -18.64 0.25 26.73
C PHE A 360 -18.52 -0.42 25.35
N ASN A 361 -17.84 0.23 24.41
CA ASN A 361 -17.67 -0.31 23.06
C ASN A 361 -16.80 -1.56 23.04
N GLN A 362 -15.73 -1.62 23.84
CA GLN A 362 -14.88 -2.82 23.96
C GLN A 362 -15.64 -4.02 24.51
N LYS A 363 -16.53 -3.82 25.48
CA LYS A 363 -17.42 -4.88 26.00
C LYS A 363 -18.42 -5.40 24.97
N ASN A 364 -18.87 -4.55 24.04
CA ASN A 364 -19.84 -4.94 23.02
C ASN A 364 -19.20 -5.52 21.74
N LEU A 365 -17.89 -5.31 21.53
CA LEU A 365 -17.13 -5.89 20.42
C LEU A 365 -16.51 -7.25 20.73
N SER A 366 -16.57 -7.68 22.00
CA SER A 366 -16.07 -8.98 22.48
C SER A 366 -17.14 -10.09 22.53
N VAL A 367 -18.30 -9.83 21.93
CA VAL A 367 -19.39 -10.78 21.63
C VAL A 367 -19.49 -10.91 20.11
#